data_AF-A0AAW6DDB4-F1
#
_entry.id   AF-A0AAW6DDB4-F1
#
_cell.length_a   1.000
_cell.length_b   1.000
_cell.length_c   1.000
_cell.angle_alpha   90.00
_cell.angle_beta   90.00
_cell.angle_gamma   90.00
#
_symmetry.space_group_name_H-M   'P 1'
#
loop_
_entity.id
_entity.type
_entity.pdbx_description
1 polymer ?
#
loop_
_entity_poly.entity_id
_entity_poly.type
_entity_poly.pdbx_seq_one_letter_code
_entity_poly.pdbx_strand_id
1 'polypeptide(L)'
;MSYTRYGVYRDKTCYGGDGRYRSYDYFKKYKYKILEWSDYMNKEFTKADLRDGMVVEQRDGNMYLVLAGMAVRKSKRNSIVGYTDDLKWKGYTGGDIVKVYRITPKSLGCIEDVFIKNNLELIWERTEPKKMTVEEIREKLEELTGEEIEVMA
;
A
#
# COMPACT_ATOMS: atom_id res chain seq x y z
N MET A 1 -11.69 2.48 -33.11
CA MET A 1 -10.28 2.14 -32.82
C MET A 1 -9.73 3.17 -31.84
N SER A 2 -9.45 2.79 -30.59
CA SER A 2 -8.77 3.67 -29.63
C SER A 2 -7.26 3.62 -29.89
N TYR A 3 -6.72 4.69 -30.48
CA TYR A 3 -5.29 4.82 -30.78
C TYR A 3 -4.56 5.38 -29.57
N THR A 4 -4.29 4.57 -28.55
CA THR A 4 -3.33 4.99 -27.52
C THR A 4 -1.94 5.03 -28.15
N ARG A 5 -1.20 6.14 -27.95
CA ARG A 5 0.16 6.29 -28.51
C ARG A 5 1.22 5.52 -27.70
N TYR A 6 0.76 4.63 -26.82
CA TYR A 6 1.54 3.71 -26.02
C TYR A 6 2.52 2.89 -26.87
N GLY A 7 2.10 2.44 -28.06
CA GLY A 7 2.97 1.68 -28.96
C GLY A 7 4.17 2.45 -29.54
N VAL A 8 4.19 3.78 -29.48
CA VAL A 8 5.22 4.61 -30.13
C VAL A 8 6.56 4.54 -29.40
N TYR A 9 6.54 4.62 -28.07
CA TYR A 9 7.73 4.47 -27.24
C TYR A 9 7.65 3.26 -26.30
N ARG A 10 6.72 2.33 -26.57
CA ARG A 10 6.36 1.20 -25.70
C ARG A 10 5.96 1.70 -24.29
N ASP A 11 6.28 0.93 -23.26
CA ASP A 11 6.03 1.18 -21.84
C ASP A 11 6.72 2.47 -21.28
N LYS A 12 7.41 3.25 -22.12
CA LYS A 12 8.10 4.49 -21.75
C LYS A 12 7.52 5.75 -22.41
N THR A 13 6.24 5.71 -22.77
CA THR A 13 5.52 6.87 -23.29
C THR A 13 5.00 7.72 -22.13
N CYS A 14 5.41 8.98 -22.05
CA CYS A 14 4.92 9.94 -21.05
C CYS A 14 3.98 10.95 -21.72
N TYR A 15 2.95 11.39 -20.98
CA TYR A 15 2.00 12.41 -21.41
C TYR A 15 2.18 13.68 -20.57
N GLY A 16 2.30 14.83 -21.21
CA GLY A 16 2.31 16.14 -20.57
C GLY A 16 0.89 16.61 -20.25
N GLY A 17 0.78 17.59 -19.34
CA GLY A 17 -0.51 18.16 -18.92
C GLY A 17 -1.29 18.88 -20.04
N ASP A 18 -0.62 19.17 -21.16
CA ASP A 18 -1.21 19.73 -22.39
C ASP A 18 -1.72 18.65 -23.36
N GLY A 19 -1.70 17.37 -22.95
CA GLY A 19 -2.12 16.23 -23.77
C GLY A 19 -1.10 15.80 -24.83
N ARG A 20 0.08 16.43 -24.89
CA ARG A 20 1.17 15.97 -25.77
C ARG A 20 1.87 14.76 -25.15
N TYR A 21 2.47 13.93 -25.99
CA TYR A 21 3.21 12.73 -25.55
C TYR A 21 4.63 12.75 -26.11
N ARG A 22 5.59 12.30 -25.32
CA ARG A 22 7.01 12.15 -25.68
C ARG A 22 7.62 10.94 -24.96
N SER A 23 8.86 10.61 -25.29
CA SER A 23 9.60 9.55 -24.59
C SER A 23 9.92 9.97 -23.15
N TYR A 24 10.00 8.99 -22.25
CA TYR A 24 10.48 9.15 -20.88
C TYR A 24 11.81 9.93 -20.80
N ASP A 25 12.76 9.61 -21.68
CA ASP A 25 14.08 10.25 -21.71
C ASP A 25 14.00 11.76 -21.99
N TYR A 26 13.02 12.20 -22.79
CA TYR A 26 12.76 13.61 -23.01
C TYR A 26 12.36 14.31 -21.71
N PHE A 27 11.32 13.82 -21.02
CA PHE A 27 10.86 14.44 -19.78
C PHE A 27 11.93 14.41 -18.69
N LYS A 28 12.72 13.32 -18.62
CA LYS A 28 13.87 13.21 -17.72
C LYS A 28 14.96 14.24 -18.04
N LYS A 29 15.31 14.42 -19.32
CA LYS A 29 16.30 15.42 -19.77
C LYS A 29 15.91 16.84 -19.35
N TYR A 30 14.62 17.18 -19.47
CA TYR A 30 14.10 18.50 -19.10
C TYR A 30 13.65 18.60 -17.63
N LYS A 31 14.00 17.61 -16.80
CA LYS A 31 13.75 17.59 -15.34
C LYS A 31 12.29 17.78 -14.96
N TYR A 32 11.36 17.30 -15.79
CA TYR A 32 9.96 17.23 -15.40
C TYR A 32 9.79 16.25 -14.23
N LYS A 33 8.82 16.53 -13.34
CA LYS A 33 8.36 15.54 -12.38
C LYS A 33 7.59 14.46 -13.15
N ILE A 34 8.21 13.28 -13.29
CA ILE A 34 7.57 12.13 -13.92
C ILE A 34 6.71 11.45 -12.87
N LEU A 35 5.44 11.26 -13.19
CA LEU A 35 4.45 10.56 -12.39
C LEU A 35 4.14 9.26 -13.13
N GLU A 36 4.27 8.13 -12.44
CA GLU A 36 3.88 6.85 -13.01
C GLU A 36 2.36 6.69 -12.90
N TRP A 37 1.75 5.99 -13.86
CA TRP A 37 0.31 5.73 -13.81
C TRP A 37 -0.12 5.03 -12.51
N SER A 38 0.75 4.19 -11.94
CA SER A 38 0.53 3.57 -10.62
C SER A 38 0.44 4.57 -9.47
N ASP A 39 1.00 5.77 -9.61
CA ASP A 39 0.96 6.80 -8.57
C ASP A 39 -0.46 7.39 -8.42
N TYR A 40 -1.32 7.23 -9.44
CA TYR A 40 -2.68 7.78 -9.49
C TYR A 40 -3.78 6.72 -9.67
N MET A 41 -3.41 5.47 -9.98
CA MET A 41 -4.35 4.36 -9.91
C MET A 41 -4.41 3.90 -8.46
N ASN A 42 -5.63 3.70 -7.92
CA ASN A 42 -5.86 2.87 -6.74
C ASN A 42 -5.47 1.42 -7.07
N LYS A 43 -4.18 1.18 -7.30
CA LYS A 43 -3.68 -0.16 -7.53
C LYS A 43 -3.81 -0.87 -6.19
N GLU A 44 -4.79 -1.76 -6.11
CA GLU A 44 -4.92 -2.65 -4.97
C GLU A 44 -3.60 -3.40 -4.81
N PHE A 45 -3.02 -3.31 -3.62
CA PHE A 45 -1.83 -4.09 -3.30
C PHE A 45 -2.28 -5.51 -3.03
N THR A 46 -1.76 -6.43 -3.82
CA THR A 46 -2.16 -7.84 -3.77
C THR A 46 -1.02 -8.71 -3.23
N LYS A 47 -1.33 -9.97 -2.95
CA LYS A 47 -0.33 -11.00 -2.64
C LYS A 47 0.82 -11.06 -3.64
N ALA A 48 0.56 -10.82 -4.93
CA ALA A 48 1.58 -10.86 -5.98
C ALA A 48 2.56 -9.67 -5.91
N ASP A 49 2.20 -8.59 -5.21
CA ASP A 49 3.05 -7.43 -5.03
C ASP A 49 4.05 -7.60 -3.87
N LEU A 50 3.90 -8.62 -3.02
CA LEU A 50 4.86 -8.96 -1.97
C LEU A 50 6.19 -9.45 -2.58
N ARG A 51 7.29 -8.87 -2.12
CA ARG A 51 8.64 -9.18 -2.59
C ARG A 51 9.60 -9.38 -1.43
N ASP A 52 10.64 -10.15 -1.68
CA ASP A 52 11.72 -10.34 -0.73
C ASP A 52 12.31 -8.99 -0.28
N GLY A 53 12.56 -8.86 1.02
CA GLY A 53 13.02 -7.62 1.65
C GLY A 53 11.92 -6.65 2.07
N MET A 54 10.64 -6.95 1.79
CA MET A 54 9.52 -6.21 2.38
C MET A 54 9.26 -6.67 3.81
N VAL A 55 8.76 -5.77 4.66
CA VAL A 55 8.26 -6.11 5.99
C VAL A 55 6.75 -5.95 6.01
N VAL A 56 6.03 -6.93 6.56
CA VAL A 56 4.57 -6.90 6.69
C VAL A 56 4.18 -6.84 8.16
N GLU A 57 3.19 -6.02 8.51
CA GLU A 57 2.54 -5.98 9.83
C GLU A 57 1.19 -6.69 9.71
N GLN A 58 1.00 -7.72 10.55
CA GLN A 58 -0.27 -8.40 10.68
C GLN A 58 -1.21 -7.63 11.61
N ARG A 59 -2.50 -7.94 11.54
CA ARG A 59 -3.54 -7.31 12.36
C ARG A 59 -3.28 -7.43 13.86
N ASP A 60 -2.67 -8.52 14.31
CA ASP A 60 -2.26 -8.71 15.70
C ASP A 60 -0.98 -7.93 16.11
N GLY A 61 -0.50 -7.04 15.24
CA GLY A 61 0.67 -6.18 15.46
C GLY A 61 2.00 -6.86 15.20
N ASN A 62 2.02 -8.15 14.86
CA ASN A 62 3.25 -8.88 14.62
C ASN A 62 3.84 -8.52 13.24
N MET A 63 5.14 -8.25 13.22
CA MET A 63 5.87 -7.93 11.99
C MET A 63 6.67 -9.13 11.48
N TYR A 64 6.74 -9.27 10.15
CA TYR A 64 7.43 -10.36 9.46
C TYR A 64 8.20 -9.83 8.25
N LEU A 65 9.40 -10.37 8.02
CA LEU A 65 10.19 -10.13 6.81
C LEU A 65 9.74 -11.10 5.72
N VAL A 66 9.42 -10.59 4.53
CA VAL A 66 9.16 -11.40 3.35
C VAL A 66 10.51 -11.86 2.78
N LEU A 67 10.69 -13.17 2.64
CA LEU A 67 11.90 -13.78 2.11
C LEU A 67 11.60 -15.19 1.56
N ALA A 68 12.01 -15.46 0.33
CA ALA A 68 11.91 -16.78 -0.32
C ALA A 68 10.50 -17.40 -0.24
N GLY A 69 9.47 -16.60 -0.49
CA GLY A 69 8.07 -17.05 -0.44
C GLY A 69 7.53 -17.32 0.97
N MET A 70 8.22 -16.84 2.00
CA MET A 70 7.82 -16.91 3.41
C MET A 70 7.74 -15.50 4.01
N ALA A 71 6.86 -15.31 4.99
CA ALA A 71 6.91 -14.20 5.93
C ALA A 71 7.48 -14.73 7.25
N VAL A 72 8.68 -14.28 7.64
CA VAL A 72 9.45 -14.86 8.75
C VAL A 72 9.78 -13.84 9.84
N ARG A 73 9.91 -14.33 11.07
CA ARG A 73 10.44 -13.60 12.22
C ARG A 73 11.16 -14.58 13.16
N LYS A 74 11.81 -14.07 14.22
CA LYS A 74 12.67 -14.84 15.15
C LYS A 74 12.13 -16.21 15.60
N SER A 75 10.81 -16.40 15.71
CA SER A 75 10.22 -17.68 16.20
C SER A 75 8.98 -18.15 15.46
N LYS A 76 8.56 -17.48 14.38
CA LYS A 76 7.36 -17.86 13.61
C LYS A 76 7.58 -17.62 12.13
N ARG A 77 6.83 -18.35 11.31
CA ARG A 77 6.79 -18.18 9.86
C ARG A 77 5.40 -18.45 9.32
N ASN A 78 5.00 -17.69 8.32
CA ASN A 78 3.81 -17.91 7.53
C ASN A 78 4.23 -18.11 6.07
N SER A 79 3.64 -19.09 5.38
CA SER A 79 3.86 -19.24 3.94
C SER A 79 3.08 -18.16 3.20
N ILE A 80 3.69 -17.49 2.22
CA ILE A 80 2.98 -16.49 1.40
C ILE A 80 1.80 -17.14 0.65
N VAL A 81 1.91 -18.42 0.28
CA VAL A 81 0.83 -19.20 -0.36
C VAL A 81 -0.42 -19.31 0.53
N GLY A 82 -0.26 -19.21 1.85
CA GLY A 82 -1.38 -19.27 2.79
C GLY A 82 -2.28 -18.03 2.77
N TYR A 83 -1.85 -16.95 2.13
CA TYR A 83 -2.64 -15.73 1.98
C TYR A 83 -3.53 -15.77 0.73
N THR A 84 -4.70 -15.17 0.85
CA THR A 84 -5.54 -14.78 -0.30
C THR A 84 -4.89 -13.62 -1.04
N ASP A 85 -5.41 -13.29 -2.23
CA ASP A 85 -4.87 -12.16 -3.02
C ASP A 85 -5.10 -10.81 -2.34
N ASP A 86 -6.18 -10.70 -1.55
CA ASP A 86 -6.48 -9.58 -0.64
C ASP A 86 -5.71 -9.71 0.70
N LEU A 87 -4.58 -10.42 0.72
CA LEU A 87 -3.66 -10.48 1.86
C LEU A 87 -4.27 -10.96 3.20
N LYS A 88 -5.41 -11.64 3.15
CA LYS A 88 -6.06 -12.23 4.32
C LYS A 88 -5.51 -13.61 4.60
N TRP A 89 -5.37 -13.94 5.88
CA TRP A 89 -4.91 -15.26 6.32
C TRP A 89 -6.08 -16.23 6.51
N LYS A 90 -5.96 -17.45 5.99
CA LYS A 90 -7.04 -18.44 6.08
C LYS A 90 -7.24 -18.90 7.53
N GLY A 91 -8.44 -18.67 8.07
CA GLY A 91 -8.87 -19.23 9.36
C GLY A 91 -8.41 -18.46 10.61
N TYR A 92 -7.69 -17.35 10.47
CA TYR A 92 -7.31 -16.49 11.60
C TYR A 92 -7.11 -15.05 11.15
N THR A 93 -8.07 -14.18 11.49
CA THR A 93 -8.12 -12.76 11.09
C THR A 93 -6.98 -11.93 11.68
N GLY A 94 -6.43 -12.33 12.83
CA GLY A 94 -5.24 -11.69 13.40
C GLY A 94 -4.01 -11.83 12.50
N GLY A 95 -4.01 -12.81 11.60
CA GLY A 95 -2.94 -13.04 10.62
C GLY A 95 -3.07 -12.21 9.35
N ASP A 96 -4.16 -11.46 9.14
CA ASP A 96 -4.30 -10.60 7.97
C ASP A 96 -3.16 -9.59 7.91
N ILE A 97 -2.53 -9.43 6.76
CA ILE A 97 -1.57 -8.34 6.57
C ILE A 97 -2.38 -7.05 6.43
N VAL A 98 -2.05 -6.08 7.30
CA VAL A 98 -2.71 -4.77 7.33
C VAL A 98 -1.78 -3.65 6.90
N LYS A 99 -0.46 -3.86 6.93
CA LYS A 99 0.51 -2.89 6.40
C LYS A 99 1.69 -3.60 5.75
N VAL A 100 2.25 -2.98 4.74
CA VAL A 100 3.49 -3.40 4.08
C VAL A 100 4.46 -2.24 4.07
N TYR A 101 5.72 -2.54 4.33
CA TYR A 101 6.81 -1.60 4.47
C TYR A 101 7.99 -1.97 3.58
N ARG A 102 8.69 -0.92 3.15
CA ARG A 102 10.04 -1.00 2.60
C ARG A 102 11.04 -0.75 3.72
N ILE A 103 12.13 -1.51 3.75
CA ILE A 103 13.24 -1.27 4.67
C ILE A 103 14.05 -0.05 4.20
N THR A 104 14.31 0.88 5.11
CA THR A 104 15.20 2.01 4.90
C THR A 104 16.54 1.76 5.61
N PRO A 105 17.69 1.99 4.95
CA PRO A 105 18.99 1.60 5.49
C PRO A 105 19.56 2.56 6.54
N LYS A 106 18.75 3.45 7.12
CA LYS A 106 19.26 4.56 7.95
C LYS A 106 20.02 4.10 9.21
N SER A 107 19.63 2.98 9.79
CA SER A 107 20.22 2.45 11.03
C SER A 107 19.99 0.94 11.17
N LEU A 108 20.52 0.15 10.22
CA LEU A 108 20.52 -1.30 10.28
C LEU A 108 21.87 -1.82 10.80
N GLY A 109 21.90 -2.33 12.03
CA GLY A 109 23.06 -3.00 12.64
C GLY A 109 22.89 -4.53 12.72
N CYS A 110 21.67 -5.02 12.90
CA CYS A 110 21.35 -6.44 12.89
C CYS A 110 19.99 -6.74 12.23
N ILE A 111 19.65 -8.02 12.10
CA ILE A 111 18.40 -8.43 11.47
C ILE A 111 17.17 -7.98 12.26
N GLU A 112 17.27 -7.88 13.58
CA GLU A 112 16.18 -7.40 14.43
C GLU A 112 15.79 -5.95 14.13
N ASP A 113 16.74 -5.14 13.66
CA ASP A 113 16.52 -3.74 13.34
C ASP A 113 15.53 -3.54 12.18
N VAL A 114 15.31 -4.56 11.34
CA VAL A 114 14.32 -4.50 10.25
C VAL A 114 12.88 -4.43 10.78
N PHE A 115 12.66 -4.79 12.04
CA PHE A 115 11.34 -4.72 12.68
C PHE A 115 11.12 -3.42 13.47
N ILE A 116 12.08 -2.50 13.46
CA ILE A 116 11.95 -1.19 14.11
C ILE A 116 11.29 -0.21 13.13
N LYS A 117 10.16 0.38 13.52
CA LYS A 117 9.37 1.27 12.65
C LYS A 117 10.15 2.46 12.08
N ASN A 118 11.12 3.00 12.82
CA ASN A 118 11.99 4.09 12.34
C ASN A 118 12.89 3.69 11.16
N ASN A 119 13.14 2.39 11.00
CA ASN A 119 13.87 1.83 9.87
C ASN A 119 12.95 1.47 8.70
N LEU A 120 11.65 1.80 8.76
CA LEU A 120 10.66 1.39 7.76
C LEU A 120 9.96 2.59 7.12
N GLU A 121 9.67 2.44 5.83
CA GLU A 121 8.83 3.33 5.05
C GLU A 121 7.55 2.59 4.69
N LEU A 122 6.39 3.14 5.07
CA LEU A 122 5.09 2.55 4.76
C LEU A 122 4.82 2.64 3.25
N ILE A 123 4.58 1.51 2.60
CA ILE A 123 4.27 1.45 1.16
C ILE A 123 2.81 1.12 0.88
N TRP A 124 2.14 0.44 1.82
CA TRP A 124 0.72 0.13 1.73
C TRP A 124 0.12 -0.07 3.11
N GLU A 125 -1.11 0.39 3.28
CA GLU A 125 -1.95 0.14 4.45
C GLU A 125 -3.34 -0.29 3.99
N ARG A 126 -3.87 -1.33 4.64
CA ARG A 126 -5.20 -1.85 4.37
C ARG A 126 -6.22 -0.77 4.73
N THR A 127 -7.00 -0.38 3.72
CA THR A 127 -8.18 0.44 3.94
C THR A 127 -9.32 -0.46 4.38
N GLU A 128 -9.84 -0.26 5.58
CA GLU A 128 -11.06 -0.94 6.05
C GLU A 128 -12.15 0.09 6.31
N PRO A 129 -13.42 -0.24 6.03
CA PRO A 129 -14.53 0.61 6.41
C PRO A 129 -14.50 0.80 7.93
N LYS A 130 -14.44 2.05 8.36
CA LYS A 130 -14.46 2.39 9.78
C LYS A 130 -15.81 1.97 10.35
N LYS A 131 -15.80 1.01 11.26
CA LYS A 131 -17.00 0.65 12.02
C LYS A 131 -17.20 1.70 13.09
N MET A 132 -18.36 2.34 13.06
CA MET A 132 -18.78 3.35 14.02
C MET A 132 -20.25 3.07 14.32
N THR A 133 -20.65 3.31 15.55
CA THR A 133 -22.06 3.28 15.93
C THR A 133 -22.79 4.46 15.29
N VAL A 134 -24.11 4.35 15.17
CA VAL A 134 -24.94 5.45 14.63
C VAL A 134 -24.76 6.73 15.46
N GLU A 135 -24.62 6.60 16.78
CA GLU A 135 -24.34 7.72 17.69
C GLU A 135 -22.96 8.35 17.46
N GLU A 136 -21.90 7.56 17.27
CA GLU A 136 -20.57 8.11 16.97
C GLU A 136 -20.52 8.80 15.59
N ILE A 137 -21.33 8.34 14.64
CA ILE A 137 -21.47 8.99 13.33
C ILE A 137 -22.23 10.31 13.49
N ARG A 138 -23.32 10.30 14.25
CA ARG A 138 -24.11 11.49 14.59
C ARG A 138 -23.26 12.55 15.26
N GLU A 139 -22.59 12.23 16.37
CA GLU A 139 -21.76 13.17 17.13
C GLU A 139 -20.71 13.86 16.24
N LYS A 140 -20.07 13.09 15.36
CA LYS A 140 -19.11 13.65 14.39
C LYS A 140 -19.73 14.53 13.33
N LEU A 141 -20.93 14.20 12.87
CA LEU A 141 -21.65 15.04 11.92
C LEU A 141 -22.07 16.35 12.60
N GLU A 142 -22.59 16.30 13.83
CA GLU A 142 -22.95 17.47 14.63
C GLU A 142 -21.72 18.37 14.90
N GLU A 143 -20.56 17.79 15.21
CA GLU A 143 -19.30 18.53 15.35
C GLU A 143 -18.89 19.24 14.05
N LEU A 144 -19.08 18.59 12.89
CA LEU A 144 -18.71 19.13 11.59
C LEU A 144 -19.67 20.19 11.06
N THR A 145 -20.98 20.02 11.31
CA THR A 145 -22.03 20.92 10.80
C THR A 145 -22.38 22.03 11.79
N GLY A 146 -22.16 21.80 13.09
CA GLY A 146 -22.63 22.67 14.17
C GLY A 146 -24.16 22.59 14.40
N GLU A 147 -24.82 21.60 13.81
CA GLU A 147 -26.26 21.39 13.89
C GLU A 147 -26.57 20.14 14.74
N GLU A 148 -27.65 20.17 15.52
CA GLU A 148 -28.15 18.97 16.20
C GLU A 148 -28.85 18.06 15.19
N ILE A 149 -28.52 16.76 15.20
CA ILE A 149 -28.99 15.78 14.22
C ILE A 149 -29.91 14.78 14.92
N GLU A 150 -31.18 14.76 14.55
CA GLU A 150 -32.12 13.73 15.03
C GLU A 150 -32.06 12.48 14.14
N VAL A 151 -31.72 11.33 14.73
CA VAL A 151 -31.70 10.04 14.03
C VAL A 151 -33.08 9.38 14.17
N MET A 152 -33.83 9.28 13.06
CA MET A 152 -35.09 8.54 13.01
C MET A 152 -34.86 7.06 12.66
N ALA A 153 -35.64 6.17 13.28
CA ALA A 153 -35.56 4.71 13.12
C ALA A 153 -36.24 4.18 11.85
#